data_AF-A0A024VYD9-F1
#
_entry.id   AF-A0A024VYD9-F1
#
_cell.length_a   1.000
_cell.length_b   1.000
_cell.length_c   1.000
_cell.angle_alpha   90.00
_cell.angle_beta   90.00
_cell.angle_gamma   90.00
#
_symmetry.space_group_name_H-M   'P 1'
#
loop_
_entity.id
_entity.type
_entity.pdbx_description
1 polymer ?
#
loop_
_entity_poly.entity_id
_entity_poly.type
_entity_poly.pdbx_seq_one_letter_code
_entity_poly.pdbx_strand_id
1 'polypeptide(L)'
;MEQQLTTLETKIDTNDIPTCICEKSVADKTEKVCLNCGKTMGAVTPAWSLLNGIGYAAWTHYVVGLAAKAATDAGVKAATEGLIDKFLLHSFSPSQMKTIVTIQNYSNQNLLIHSVQHTYNTMCWKGSPNSEEFLCLIEDSTEAAKFIAHQTRDVAVKAGQAAKTAEAAEAAKYTSTTSIYSTYIIASVIAIVVIVLVMVIIYLILRYLRKKKMKKKLQYIKLLKE
;
A
#
# COMPACT_ATOMS: atom_id res chain seq x y z
N MET A 1 86.55 12.57 43.19
CA MET A 1 86.66 13.12 41.83
C MET A 1 85.34 13.80 41.52
N GLU A 2 85.36 15.13 41.59
CA GLU A 2 84.30 16.01 41.07
C GLU A 2 84.50 16.20 39.56
N GLN A 3 83.43 16.12 38.75
CA GLN A 3 83.22 16.80 37.46
C GLN A 3 81.69 16.84 37.23
N GLN A 4 80.99 17.89 37.68
CA GLN A 4 80.64 19.13 36.97
C GLN A 4 79.71 18.93 35.77
N LEU A 5 78.53 19.56 35.87
CA LEU A 5 77.53 19.76 34.82
C LEU A 5 78.18 20.37 33.56
N THR A 6 78.02 19.70 32.42
CA THR A 6 78.10 20.35 31.12
C THR A 6 76.69 20.52 30.56
N THR A 7 76.33 21.78 30.36
CA THR A 7 75.09 22.30 29.77
C THR A 7 74.80 21.62 28.43
N LEU A 8 73.78 20.76 28.37
CA LEU A 8 73.30 20.20 27.12
C LEU A 8 72.41 21.24 26.43
N GLU A 9 72.80 21.60 25.22
CA GLU A 9 72.30 22.71 24.42
C GLU A 9 70.77 22.70 24.23
N THR A 10 70.13 23.84 24.52
CA THR A 10 68.76 24.15 24.11
C THR A 10 68.72 24.56 22.65
N LYS A 11 68.95 23.62 21.74
CA LYS A 11 68.55 23.74 20.33
C LYS A 11 67.56 22.62 20.05
N ILE A 12 66.28 22.93 20.25
CA ILE A 12 65.17 22.14 19.71
C ILE A 12 64.68 22.96 18.52
N ASP A 13 64.99 22.51 17.31
CA ASP A 13 64.42 23.09 16.10
C ASP A 13 62.96 22.62 15.98
N THR A 14 62.12 23.35 15.24
CA THR A 14 60.70 22.99 15.05
C THR A 14 60.54 21.61 14.38
N ASN A 15 61.63 21.10 13.80
CA ASN A 15 61.76 19.79 13.17
C ASN A 15 62.14 18.64 14.15
N ASP A 16 62.60 18.94 15.37
CA ASP A 16 62.92 17.94 16.42
C ASP A 16 61.71 17.57 17.27
N ILE A 17 60.59 18.29 17.12
CA ILE A 17 59.28 17.81 17.51
C ILE A 17 58.96 16.73 16.47
N PRO A 18 58.99 15.42 16.80
CA PRO A 18 58.51 14.43 15.86
C PRO A 18 57.10 14.87 15.54
N THR A 19 56.88 15.27 14.28
CA THR A 19 55.53 15.49 13.77
C THR A 19 54.79 14.25 14.22
N CYS A 20 53.87 14.41 15.16
CA CYS A 20 52.98 13.33 15.53
C CYS A 20 52.15 13.14 14.27
N ILE A 21 52.69 12.37 13.33
CA ILE A 21 51.94 11.52 12.45
C ILE A 21 51.18 10.68 13.46
N CYS A 22 50.03 11.19 13.89
CA CYS A 22 48.99 10.38 14.44
C CYS A 22 48.69 9.44 13.28
N GLU A 23 49.40 8.31 13.26
CA GLU A 23 49.05 7.17 12.44
C GLU A 23 47.54 7.06 12.57
N LYS A 24 46.85 7.27 11.44
CA LYS A 24 45.41 7.55 11.41
C LYS A 24 44.75 6.67 12.45
N SER A 25 44.29 7.33 13.52
CA SER A 25 43.68 6.65 14.66
C SER A 25 42.70 5.63 14.12
N VAL A 26 42.62 4.46 14.74
CA VAL A 26 41.61 3.45 14.38
C VAL A 26 40.22 4.10 14.21
N ALA A 27 39.95 5.16 14.99
CA ALA A 27 38.77 6.03 14.85
C ALA A 27 38.61 6.71 13.48
N ASP A 28 39.67 7.30 12.89
CA ASP A 28 39.66 7.97 11.58
C ASP A 28 39.42 6.97 10.44
N LYS A 29 40.03 5.77 10.52
CA LYS A 29 39.74 4.68 9.58
C LYS A 29 38.29 4.19 9.71
N THR A 30 37.77 4.03 10.93
CA THR A 30 36.37 3.65 11.14
C THR A 30 35.39 4.73 10.68
N GLU A 31 35.73 6.01 10.83
CA GLU A 31 34.90 7.14 10.39
C GLU A 31 34.82 7.21 8.87
N LYS A 32 35.94 6.97 8.16
CA LYS A 32 35.96 6.93 6.70
C LYS A 32 35.20 5.74 6.12
N VAL A 33 35.28 4.57 6.77
CA VAL A 33 34.45 3.41 6.42
C VAL A 33 32.97 3.71 6.68
N CYS A 34 32.63 4.31 7.82
CA CYS A 34 31.26 4.69 8.17
C CYS A 34 30.68 5.73 7.18
N LEU A 35 31.49 6.69 6.74
CA LEU A 35 31.07 7.73 5.78
C LEU A 35 30.86 7.16 4.37
N ASN A 36 31.67 6.19 3.96
CA ASN A 36 31.45 5.45 2.71
C ASN A 36 30.24 4.51 2.79
N CYS A 37 30.01 3.88 3.93
CA CYS A 37 28.84 3.04 4.17
C CYS A 37 27.54 3.86 4.21
N GLY A 38 27.58 5.07 4.79
CA GLY A 38 26.47 6.03 4.78
C GLY A 38 26.14 6.56 3.38
N LYS A 39 27.16 6.79 2.53
CA LYS A 39 26.95 7.20 1.12
C LYS A 39 26.29 6.11 0.28
N THR A 40 26.69 4.84 0.46
CA THR A 40 26.07 3.73 -0.27
C THR A 40 24.69 3.38 0.28
N MET A 41 24.50 3.36 1.60
CA MET A 41 23.19 3.14 2.20
C MET A 41 22.20 4.26 1.85
N GLY A 42 22.64 5.53 1.81
CA GLY A 42 21.80 6.67 1.49
C GLY A 42 21.28 6.72 0.05
N ALA A 43 21.93 6.02 -0.89
CA ALA A 43 21.47 5.89 -2.28
C ALA A 43 20.62 4.63 -2.51
N VAL A 44 20.91 3.54 -1.78
CA VAL A 44 20.19 2.27 -1.90
C VAL A 44 18.81 2.33 -1.22
N THR A 45 18.67 3.04 -0.10
CA THR A 45 17.38 3.15 0.60
C THR A 45 16.28 3.81 -0.24
N PRO A 46 16.51 4.95 -0.93
CA PRO A 46 15.53 5.54 -1.83
C PRO A 46 15.16 4.62 -3.00
N ALA A 47 16.16 3.98 -3.63
CA ALA A 47 15.92 3.09 -4.77
C ALA A 47 15.09 1.86 -4.37
N TRP A 48 15.39 1.26 -3.22
CA TRP A 48 14.61 0.13 -2.69
C TRP A 48 13.18 0.58 -2.34
N SER A 49 13.01 1.76 -1.73
CA SER A 49 11.68 2.29 -1.42
C SER A 49 10.84 2.56 -2.67
N LEU A 50 11.45 3.06 -3.76
CA LEU A 50 10.77 3.34 -5.02
C LEU A 50 10.36 2.06 -5.75
N LEU A 51 11.24 1.06 -5.86
CA LEU A 51 10.89 -0.21 -6.51
C LEU A 51 9.77 -0.94 -5.77
N ASN A 52 9.83 -0.98 -4.43
CA ASN A 52 8.77 -1.60 -3.64
C ASN A 52 7.45 -0.82 -3.74
N GLY A 53 7.52 0.53 -3.74
CA GLY A 53 6.34 1.39 -3.88
C GLY A 53 5.64 1.22 -5.23
N ILE A 54 6.38 1.19 -6.33
CA ILE A 54 5.81 1.00 -7.68
C ILE A 54 5.22 -0.40 -7.84
N GLY A 55 5.93 -1.43 -7.35
CA GLY A 55 5.43 -2.80 -7.36
C GLY A 55 4.13 -2.94 -6.55
N TYR A 56 4.08 -2.35 -5.36
CA TYR A 56 2.89 -2.35 -4.52
C TYR A 56 1.72 -1.58 -5.15
N ALA A 57 1.97 -0.41 -5.73
CA ALA A 57 0.95 0.37 -6.44
C ALA A 57 0.39 -0.41 -7.65
N ALA A 58 1.24 -0.98 -8.49
CA ALA A 58 0.79 -1.79 -9.63
C ALA A 58 -0.04 -3.00 -9.17
N TRP A 59 0.38 -3.66 -8.09
CA TRP A 59 -0.31 -4.83 -7.55
C TRP A 59 -1.67 -4.47 -6.93
N THR A 60 -1.75 -3.38 -6.17
CA THR A 60 -3.03 -2.88 -5.61
C THR A 60 -4.02 -2.51 -6.72
N HIS A 61 -3.58 -1.84 -7.78
CA HIS A 61 -4.43 -1.54 -8.93
C HIS A 61 -4.87 -2.80 -9.69
N TYR A 62 -3.99 -3.79 -9.83
CA TYR A 62 -4.30 -5.07 -10.48
C TYR A 62 -5.38 -5.85 -9.71
N VAL A 63 -5.25 -5.97 -8.38
CA VAL A 63 -6.22 -6.69 -7.53
C VAL A 63 -7.59 -6.00 -7.56
N VAL A 64 -7.62 -4.67 -7.45
CA VAL A 64 -8.88 -3.90 -7.54
C VAL A 64 -9.53 -4.07 -8.91
N GLY A 65 -8.74 -4.06 -9.99
CA GLY A 65 -9.26 -4.28 -11.35
C GLY A 65 -9.88 -5.66 -11.55
N LEU A 66 -9.24 -6.71 -11.00
CA LEU A 66 -9.78 -8.06 -11.04
C LEU A 66 -11.05 -8.22 -10.20
N ALA A 67 -11.05 -7.67 -8.98
CA ALA A 67 -12.21 -7.71 -8.10
C ALA A 67 -13.41 -6.97 -8.71
N ALA A 68 -13.18 -5.79 -9.30
CA ALA A 68 -14.22 -5.04 -10.01
C ALA A 68 -14.78 -5.81 -11.21
N LYS A 69 -13.93 -6.49 -11.98
CA LYS A 69 -14.37 -7.32 -13.12
C LYS A 69 -15.26 -8.49 -12.66
N ALA A 70 -14.85 -9.21 -11.62
CA ALA A 70 -15.66 -10.29 -11.08
C ALA A 70 -16.97 -9.81 -10.47
N ALA A 71 -16.96 -8.64 -9.81
CA ALA A 71 -18.16 -7.99 -9.31
C ALA A 71 -19.14 -7.69 -10.46
N THR A 72 -18.66 -7.10 -11.55
CA THR A 72 -19.51 -6.79 -12.72
C THR A 72 -20.03 -8.04 -13.41
N ASP A 73 -19.19 -9.07 -13.59
CA ASP A 73 -19.58 -10.30 -14.26
C ASP A 73 -20.64 -11.05 -13.44
N ALA A 74 -20.46 -11.14 -12.12
CA ALA A 74 -21.43 -11.77 -11.22
C ALA A 74 -22.73 -10.96 -11.10
N GLY A 75 -22.62 -9.63 -11.01
CA GLY A 75 -23.78 -8.74 -10.90
C GLY A 75 -24.64 -8.74 -12.15
N VAL A 76 -24.03 -8.63 -13.34
CA VAL A 76 -24.75 -8.70 -14.62
C VAL A 76 -25.40 -10.06 -14.81
N LYS A 77 -24.70 -11.15 -14.48
CA LYS A 77 -25.25 -12.51 -14.54
C LYS A 77 -26.48 -12.66 -13.63
N ALA A 78 -26.37 -12.26 -12.37
CA ALA A 78 -27.47 -12.35 -11.41
C ALA A 78 -28.68 -11.47 -11.81
N ALA A 79 -28.44 -10.28 -12.37
CA ALA A 79 -29.51 -9.44 -12.90
C ALA A 79 -30.21 -10.10 -14.10
N THR A 80 -29.43 -10.69 -15.01
CA THR A 80 -29.95 -11.37 -16.20
C THR A 80 -30.81 -12.58 -15.82
N GLU A 81 -30.28 -13.47 -14.98
CA GLU A 81 -31.00 -14.66 -14.49
C GLU A 81 -32.24 -14.26 -13.67
N GLY A 82 -32.13 -13.24 -12.82
CA GLY A 82 -33.25 -12.74 -12.04
C GLY A 82 -34.38 -12.16 -12.90
N LEU A 83 -34.06 -11.47 -14.01
CA LEU A 83 -35.08 -11.00 -14.95
C LEU A 83 -35.73 -12.16 -15.71
N ILE A 84 -34.95 -13.14 -16.15
CA ILE A 84 -35.49 -14.32 -16.85
C ILE A 84 -36.46 -15.09 -15.95
N ASP A 85 -36.08 -15.33 -14.70
CA ASP A 85 -36.92 -16.04 -13.72
C ASP A 85 -38.21 -15.28 -13.38
N LYS A 86 -38.10 -13.97 -13.09
CA LYS A 86 -39.24 -13.14 -12.65
C LYS A 86 -40.24 -12.81 -13.75
N PHE A 87 -39.77 -12.71 -14.99
CA PHE A 87 -40.57 -12.28 -16.14
C PHE A 87 -40.73 -13.38 -17.21
N LEU A 88 -40.22 -14.58 -16.93
CA LEU A 88 -40.30 -15.76 -17.80
C LEU A 88 -39.71 -15.53 -19.22
N LEU A 89 -38.67 -14.69 -19.32
CA LEU A 89 -38.04 -14.27 -20.59
C LEU A 89 -37.12 -15.34 -21.21
N HIS A 90 -37.52 -16.62 -21.15
CA HIS A 90 -36.72 -17.76 -21.63
C HIS A 90 -36.46 -17.71 -23.14
N SER A 91 -37.30 -16.99 -23.89
CA SER A 91 -37.20 -16.69 -25.31
C SER A 91 -36.12 -15.66 -25.66
N PHE A 92 -35.63 -14.88 -24.69
CA PHE A 92 -34.70 -13.79 -24.99
C PHE A 92 -33.30 -14.33 -25.28
N SER A 93 -32.78 -13.90 -26.42
CA SER A 93 -31.39 -14.17 -26.77
C SER A 93 -30.42 -13.40 -25.85
N PRO A 94 -29.18 -13.91 -25.66
CA PRO A 94 -28.17 -13.21 -24.86
C PRO A 94 -27.88 -11.78 -25.36
N SER A 95 -28.02 -11.53 -26.66
CA SER A 95 -27.86 -10.19 -27.24
C SER A 95 -28.96 -9.22 -26.80
N GLN A 96 -30.21 -9.67 -26.74
CA GLN A 96 -31.33 -8.85 -26.24
C GLN A 96 -31.16 -8.54 -24.75
N MET A 97 -30.76 -9.53 -23.95
CA MET A 97 -30.52 -9.32 -22.52
C MET A 97 -29.39 -8.32 -22.26
N LYS A 98 -28.36 -8.29 -23.11
CA LYS A 98 -27.26 -7.32 -23.02
C LYS A 98 -27.69 -5.87 -23.30
N THR A 99 -28.77 -5.67 -24.05
CA THR A 99 -29.37 -4.35 -24.26
C THR A 99 -30.15 -3.88 -23.03
N ILE A 100 -30.73 -4.81 -22.28
CA ILE A 100 -31.56 -4.54 -21.10
C ILE A 100 -30.70 -4.38 -19.85
N VAL A 101 -29.77 -5.31 -19.64
CA VAL A 101 -28.82 -5.36 -18.52
C VAL A 101 -27.44 -4.98 -19.03
N THR A 102 -26.92 -3.90 -18.49
CA THR A 102 -25.59 -3.36 -18.78
C THR A 102 -24.77 -3.28 -17.50
N ILE A 103 -23.46 -3.16 -17.67
CA ILE A 103 -22.52 -2.92 -16.55
C ILE A 103 -22.85 -1.65 -15.74
N GLN A 104 -23.64 -0.72 -16.29
CA GLN A 104 -24.00 0.54 -15.62
C GLN A 104 -25.34 0.46 -14.87
N ASN A 105 -26.25 -0.44 -15.26
CA ASN A 105 -27.61 -0.46 -14.72
C ASN A 105 -27.91 -1.68 -13.83
N TYR A 106 -27.15 -2.78 -13.90
CA TYR A 106 -27.50 -4.06 -13.26
C TYR A 106 -27.79 -3.97 -11.75
N SER A 107 -27.13 -3.06 -11.04
CA SER A 107 -27.30 -2.83 -9.60
C SER A 107 -28.10 -1.57 -9.28
N ASN A 108 -28.33 -0.71 -10.28
CA ASN A 108 -29.06 0.54 -10.10
C ASN A 108 -30.55 0.30 -10.35
N GLN A 109 -31.30 0.26 -9.26
CA GLN A 109 -32.75 0.00 -9.27
C GLN A 109 -33.47 0.88 -10.28
N ASN A 110 -33.23 2.20 -10.29
CA ASN A 110 -33.99 3.12 -11.12
C ASN A 110 -33.66 2.96 -12.61
N LEU A 111 -32.37 2.78 -12.94
CA LEU A 111 -31.92 2.59 -14.33
C LEU A 111 -32.36 1.24 -14.89
N LEU A 112 -32.34 0.19 -14.07
CA LEU A 112 -32.79 -1.14 -14.49
C LEU A 112 -34.31 -1.16 -14.68
N ILE A 113 -35.08 -0.54 -13.78
CA ILE A 113 -36.53 -0.40 -13.93
C ILE A 113 -36.84 0.32 -15.24
N HIS A 114 -36.16 1.43 -15.52
CA HIS A 114 -36.39 2.19 -16.75
C HIS A 114 -36.03 1.39 -18.01
N SER A 115 -34.93 0.62 -18.01
CA SER A 115 -34.58 -0.22 -19.16
C SER A 115 -35.62 -1.31 -19.41
N VAL A 116 -36.03 -2.02 -18.35
CA VAL A 116 -37.05 -3.08 -18.45
C VAL A 116 -38.41 -2.50 -18.87
N GLN A 117 -38.80 -1.34 -18.35
CA GLN A 117 -40.05 -0.68 -18.72
C GLN A 117 -40.04 -0.16 -20.15
N HIS A 118 -38.90 0.34 -20.65
CA HIS A 118 -38.76 0.72 -22.05
C HIS A 118 -38.88 -0.49 -22.99
N THR A 119 -38.24 -1.59 -22.61
CA THR A 119 -38.32 -2.89 -23.30
C THR A 119 -39.76 -3.43 -23.32
N TYR A 120 -40.48 -3.32 -22.20
CA TYR A 120 -41.90 -3.64 -22.11
C TYR A 120 -42.74 -2.80 -23.09
N ASN A 121 -42.61 -1.47 -23.04
CA ASN A 121 -43.40 -0.57 -23.89
C ASN A 121 -43.14 -0.76 -25.40
N THR A 122 -41.92 -1.17 -25.77
CA THR A 122 -41.55 -1.39 -27.18
C THR A 122 -41.99 -2.75 -27.70
N MET A 123 -42.08 -3.77 -26.84
CA MET A 123 -42.43 -5.14 -27.26
C MET A 123 -43.89 -5.51 -27.02
N CYS A 124 -44.58 -4.87 -26.07
CA CYS A 124 -45.94 -5.20 -25.67
C CYS A 124 -46.98 -4.26 -26.30
N TRP A 125 -47.09 -4.30 -27.63
CA TRP A 125 -48.14 -3.60 -28.39
C TRP A 125 -48.88 -4.58 -29.32
N LYS A 126 -50.13 -4.24 -29.69
CA LYS A 126 -50.99 -5.08 -30.54
C LYS A 126 -50.36 -5.31 -31.91
N GLY A 127 -49.84 -6.52 -32.16
CA GLY A 127 -49.19 -6.92 -33.41
C GLY A 127 -47.73 -7.37 -33.26
N SER A 128 -47.17 -7.34 -32.05
CA SER A 128 -45.84 -7.87 -31.77
C SER A 128 -45.81 -9.41 -31.79
N PRO A 129 -44.79 -10.04 -32.41
CA PRO A 129 -44.61 -11.49 -32.36
C PRO A 129 -44.31 -12.02 -30.94
N ASN A 130 -43.97 -11.13 -30.00
CA ASN A 130 -43.68 -11.47 -28.60
C ASN A 130 -44.86 -11.19 -27.65
N SER A 131 -46.06 -11.00 -28.20
CA SER A 131 -47.27 -10.67 -27.41
C SER A 131 -47.73 -11.77 -26.45
N GLU A 132 -47.18 -12.99 -26.55
CA GLU A 132 -47.46 -14.11 -25.64
C GLU A 132 -46.54 -14.16 -24.40
N GLU A 133 -45.53 -13.30 -24.31
CA GLU A 133 -44.66 -13.26 -23.12
C GLU A 133 -45.42 -12.69 -21.91
N PHE A 134 -45.12 -13.25 -20.72
CA PHE A 134 -45.80 -12.91 -19.46
C PHE A 134 -45.82 -11.40 -19.18
N LEU A 135 -44.79 -10.67 -19.61
CA LEU A 135 -44.75 -9.22 -19.52
C LEU A 135 -45.96 -8.55 -20.20
N CYS A 136 -46.37 -9.00 -21.39
CA CYS A 136 -47.40 -8.36 -22.21
C CYS A 136 -48.85 -8.71 -21.83
N LEU A 137 -49.05 -9.65 -20.90
CA LEU A 137 -50.38 -10.15 -20.51
C LEU A 137 -51.13 -9.22 -19.55
N ILE A 138 -50.49 -8.18 -19.02
CA ILE A 138 -51.12 -7.27 -18.07
C ILE A 138 -51.87 -6.17 -18.83
N GLU A 139 -53.20 -6.23 -18.79
CA GLU A 139 -54.13 -5.39 -19.54
C GLU A 139 -54.20 -3.94 -18.99
N ASP A 140 -53.90 -3.74 -17.69
CA ASP A 140 -53.78 -2.44 -17.05
C ASP A 140 -52.32 -1.97 -16.97
N SER A 141 -51.97 -1.00 -17.81
CA SER A 141 -50.64 -0.40 -17.91
C SER A 141 -50.09 0.15 -16.58
N THR A 142 -50.95 0.55 -15.64
CA THR A 142 -50.52 1.16 -14.38
C THR A 142 -50.10 0.12 -13.34
N GLU A 143 -50.84 -0.98 -13.23
CA GLU A 143 -50.49 -2.10 -12.35
C GLU A 143 -49.33 -2.93 -12.92
N ALA A 144 -49.25 -3.05 -14.26
CA ALA A 144 -48.10 -3.64 -14.95
C ALA A 144 -46.80 -2.91 -14.59
N ALA A 145 -46.81 -1.57 -14.68
CA ALA A 145 -45.64 -0.75 -14.37
C ALA A 145 -45.19 -0.90 -12.90
N LYS A 146 -46.13 -0.98 -11.95
CA LYS A 146 -45.83 -1.20 -10.53
C LYS A 146 -45.21 -2.57 -10.28
N PHE A 147 -45.75 -3.61 -10.90
CA PHE A 147 -45.22 -4.97 -10.78
C PHE A 147 -43.81 -5.09 -11.37
N ILE A 148 -43.61 -4.55 -12.58
CA ILE A 148 -42.30 -4.50 -13.24
C ILE A 148 -41.30 -3.77 -12.35
N ALA A 149 -41.68 -2.60 -11.82
CA ALA A 149 -40.83 -1.83 -10.93
C ALA A 149 -40.43 -2.61 -9.67
N HIS A 150 -41.41 -3.26 -9.01
CA HIS A 150 -41.17 -4.03 -7.79
C HIS A 150 -40.23 -5.22 -8.01
N GLN A 151 -40.51 -6.04 -9.03
CA GLN A 151 -39.70 -7.23 -9.31
C GLN A 151 -38.30 -6.85 -9.80
N THR A 152 -38.20 -5.85 -10.68
CA THR A 152 -36.90 -5.36 -11.18
C THR A 152 -36.06 -4.76 -10.05
N ARG A 153 -36.69 -4.14 -9.05
CA ARG A 153 -36.01 -3.64 -7.86
C ARG A 153 -35.38 -4.76 -7.03
N ASP A 154 -36.13 -5.84 -6.78
CA ASP A 154 -35.62 -7.02 -6.06
C ASP A 154 -34.43 -7.64 -6.82
N VAL A 155 -34.55 -7.75 -8.15
CA VAL A 155 -33.47 -8.24 -9.02
C VAL A 155 -32.24 -7.34 -8.93
N ALA A 156 -32.38 -6.02 -9.02
CA ALA A 156 -31.25 -5.09 -8.91
C ALA A 156 -30.55 -5.17 -7.53
N VAL A 157 -31.32 -5.37 -6.46
CA VAL A 157 -30.77 -5.54 -5.10
C VAL A 157 -29.96 -6.84 -5.01
N LYS A 158 -30.52 -7.96 -5.49
CA LYS A 158 -29.83 -9.26 -5.50
C LYS A 158 -28.58 -9.24 -6.39
N ALA A 159 -28.66 -8.59 -7.53
CA ALA A 159 -27.53 -8.39 -8.43
C ALA A 159 -26.43 -7.54 -7.79
N GLY A 160 -26.79 -6.47 -7.08
CA GLY A 160 -25.85 -5.66 -6.31
C GLY A 160 -25.20 -6.44 -5.15
N GLN A 161 -25.95 -7.33 -4.49
CA GLN A 161 -25.40 -8.22 -3.47
C GLN A 161 -24.45 -9.25 -4.07
N ALA A 162 -24.82 -9.90 -5.18
CA ALA A 162 -23.98 -10.85 -5.89
C ALA A 162 -22.65 -10.22 -6.33
N ALA A 163 -22.70 -8.99 -6.85
CA ALA A 163 -21.50 -8.22 -7.20
C ALA A 163 -20.58 -8.00 -5.99
N LYS A 164 -21.13 -7.51 -4.86
CA LYS A 164 -20.36 -7.31 -3.61
C LYS A 164 -19.74 -8.61 -3.09
N THR A 165 -20.48 -9.73 -3.16
CA THR A 165 -19.96 -11.02 -2.72
C THR A 165 -18.83 -11.53 -3.61
N ALA A 166 -18.95 -11.36 -4.92
CA ALA A 166 -17.91 -11.75 -5.86
C ALA A 166 -16.66 -10.85 -5.75
N GLU A 167 -16.85 -9.55 -5.56
CA GLU A 167 -15.78 -8.60 -5.28
C GLU A 167 -14.98 -9.01 -4.03
N ALA A 168 -15.69 -9.28 -2.93
CA ALA A 168 -15.08 -9.71 -1.68
C ALA A 168 -14.38 -11.07 -1.82
N ALA A 169 -14.97 -12.01 -2.55
CA ALA A 169 -14.39 -13.32 -2.78
C ALA A 169 -13.10 -13.26 -3.62
N GLU A 170 -13.07 -12.45 -4.69
CA GLU A 170 -11.84 -12.24 -5.47
C GLU A 170 -10.79 -11.48 -4.66
N ALA A 171 -11.17 -10.41 -3.96
CA ALA A 171 -10.25 -9.67 -3.11
C ALA A 171 -9.62 -10.57 -2.02
N ALA A 172 -10.41 -11.47 -1.43
CA ALA A 172 -9.94 -12.40 -0.41
C ALA A 172 -8.82 -13.34 -0.89
N LYS A 173 -8.81 -13.73 -2.18
CA LYS A 173 -7.72 -14.57 -2.75
C LYS A 173 -6.35 -13.92 -2.66
N TYR A 174 -6.30 -12.60 -2.62
CA TYR A 174 -5.05 -11.82 -2.54
C TYR A 174 -4.78 -11.30 -1.11
N THR A 175 -5.68 -11.54 -0.16
CA THR A 175 -5.57 -11.05 1.23
C THR A 175 -4.84 -12.02 2.16
N SER A 176 -4.72 -13.31 1.78
CA SER A 176 -4.21 -14.41 2.61
C SER A 176 -2.72 -14.38 2.94
N THR A 177 -1.99 -13.34 2.51
CA THR A 177 -0.56 -13.11 2.78
C THR A 177 -0.32 -11.81 3.57
N THR A 178 -1.14 -11.48 4.57
CA THR A 178 -0.93 -10.26 5.40
C THR A 178 -0.57 -10.54 6.86
N SER A 179 -1.02 -11.66 7.44
CA SER A 179 -0.74 -11.96 8.86
C SER A 179 0.74 -12.25 9.12
N ILE A 180 1.41 -12.99 8.23
CA ILE A 180 2.82 -13.39 8.40
C ILE A 180 3.78 -12.20 8.20
N TYR A 181 3.46 -11.30 7.27
CA TYR A 181 4.32 -10.14 7.00
C TYR A 181 4.22 -9.10 8.10
N SER A 182 3.06 -8.90 8.71
CA SER A 182 2.89 -7.93 9.80
C SER A 182 3.77 -8.25 11.02
N THR A 183 3.86 -9.52 11.43
CA THR A 183 4.71 -9.92 12.56
C THR A 183 6.19 -9.76 12.25
N TYR A 184 6.61 -10.10 11.02
CA TYR A 184 8.00 -9.92 10.58
C TYR A 184 8.39 -8.44 10.45
N ILE A 185 7.50 -7.61 9.90
CA ILE A 185 7.70 -6.16 9.78
C ILE A 185 7.82 -5.53 11.18
N ILE A 186 6.92 -5.87 12.10
CA ILE A 186 6.97 -5.37 13.49
C ILE A 186 8.26 -5.82 14.19
N ALA A 187 8.65 -7.09 14.07
CA ALA A 187 9.88 -7.61 14.65
C ALA A 187 11.14 -6.92 14.10
N SER A 188 11.17 -6.65 12.78
CA SER A 188 12.26 -5.91 12.13
C SER A 188 12.38 -4.47 12.64
N VAL A 189 11.24 -3.76 12.79
CA VAL A 189 11.22 -2.40 13.33
C VAL A 189 11.75 -2.38 14.78
N ILE A 190 11.30 -3.31 15.62
CA ILE A 190 11.78 -3.42 17.01
C ILE A 190 13.30 -3.66 17.05
N ALA A 191 13.82 -4.55 16.20
CA ALA A 191 15.25 -4.83 16.13
C ALA A 191 16.07 -3.58 15.75
N ILE A 192 15.62 -2.79 14.76
CA ILE A 192 16.29 -1.54 14.36
C ILE A 192 16.30 -0.53 15.53
N VAL A 193 15.19 -0.37 16.24
CA VAL A 193 15.10 0.55 17.39
C VAL A 193 16.08 0.15 18.50
N VAL A 194 16.20 -1.15 18.79
CA VAL A 194 17.16 -1.65 19.79
C VAL A 194 18.60 -1.34 19.40
N ILE A 195 18.98 -1.55 18.13
CA ILE A 195 20.33 -1.24 17.63
C ILE A 195 20.64 0.26 17.77
N VAL A 196 19.69 1.12 17.39
CA VAL A 196 19.84 2.58 17.51
C VAL A 196 19.99 3.00 18.98
N LEU A 197 19.21 2.42 19.90
CA LEU A 197 19.34 2.69 21.33
C LEU A 197 20.72 2.34 21.88
N VAL A 198 21.25 1.16 21.53
CA VAL A 198 22.60 0.73 21.95
C VAL A 198 23.67 1.70 21.43
N MET A 199 23.57 2.12 20.16
CA MET A 199 24.49 3.11 19.56
C MET A 199 24.44 4.46 20.29
N VAL A 200 23.25 4.93 20.67
CA VAL A 200 23.08 6.18 21.43
C VAL A 200 23.70 6.07 22.83
N ILE A 201 23.49 4.95 23.54
CA ILE A 201 24.06 4.73 24.88
C ILE A 201 25.59 4.74 24.82
N ILE A 202 26.19 3.96 23.90
CA ILE A 202 27.65 3.91 23.72
C ILE A 202 28.18 5.30 23.34
N TYR A 203 27.51 6.01 22.43
CA TYR A 203 27.88 7.37 22.03
C TYR A 203 27.87 8.34 23.21
N LEU A 204 26.85 8.30 24.07
CA LEU A 204 26.76 9.16 25.26
C LEU A 204 27.89 8.86 26.25
N ILE A 205 28.21 7.58 26.49
CA ILE A 205 29.33 7.17 27.36
C ILE A 205 30.65 7.73 26.80
N LEU A 206 30.93 7.51 25.51
CA LEU A 206 32.14 7.99 24.87
C LEU A 206 32.25 9.52 24.89
N ARG A 207 31.14 10.22 24.64
CA ARG A 207 31.07 11.68 24.70
C ARG A 207 31.35 12.21 26.10
N TYR A 208 30.78 11.55 27.12
CA TYR A 208 31.01 11.89 28.51
C TYR A 208 32.49 11.70 28.89
N LEU A 209 33.09 10.58 28.49
CA LEU A 209 34.52 10.30 28.74
C LEU A 209 35.44 11.32 28.07
N ARG A 210 35.16 11.72 26.82
CA ARG A 210 35.93 12.78 26.12
C ARG A 210 35.85 14.10 26.88
N LYS A 211 34.66 14.52 27.32
CA LYS A 211 34.50 15.77 28.10
C LYS A 211 35.25 15.70 29.44
N LYS A 212 35.21 14.56 30.14
CA LYS A 212 35.95 14.37 31.40
C LYS A 212 37.46 14.46 31.20
N LYS A 213 38.00 13.86 30.13
CA LYS A 213 39.43 13.91 29.79
C LYS A 213 39.88 15.35 29.51
N MET A 214 39.06 16.14 28.80
CA MET A 214 39.37 17.55 28.51
C MET A 214 39.35 18.44 29.76
N LYS A 215 38.38 18.22 30.68
CA LYS A 215 38.33 18.95 31.96
C LYS A 215 39.57 18.69 32.82
N LYS A 216 40.02 17.44 32.90
CA LYS A 216 41.25 17.09 33.63
C LYS A 216 42.48 17.76 33.01
N LYS A 217 42.61 17.74 31.67
CA LYS A 217 43.73 18.40 30.97
C LYS A 217 43.80 19.91 31.26
N LEU A 218 42.66 20.60 31.29
CA LEU A 218 42.59 22.02 31.64
C LEU A 218 43.07 22.33 33.06
N GLN A 219 42.83 21.43 34.03
CA GLN A 219 43.31 21.60 35.40
C GLN A 219 44.83 21.42 35.49
N TYR A 220 45.41 20.43 34.81
CA TYR A 220 46.87 20.24 34.78
C TYR A 220 47.62 21.41 34.12
N ILE A 221 47.07 21.99 33.05
CA ILE A 221 47.67 23.17 32.41
C ILE A 221 47.67 24.39 33.35
N LYS A 222 46.65 24.54 34.20
CA LYS A 222 46.61 25.62 35.19
C LYS A 222 47.65 25.44 36.30
N LEU A 223 47.82 24.23 36.81
CA LEU A 223 48.79 23.93 37.87
C LEU A 223 50.25 24.08 37.44
N LEU A 224 50.56 23.92 36.14
CA LEU A 224 51.91 24.09 35.61
C LEU A 224 52.27 25.56 35.29
N LYS A 225 51.31 26.47 35.39
CA LYS A 225 51.49 27.89 35.03
C LYS A 225 51.69 28.79 36.26
N GLU A 226 51.43 28.26 37.45
CA GLU A 226 51.88 28.81 38.74
C GLU A 226 53.25 28.23 39.10
#